data_AF-A0A957VQR5-F1
#
_entry.id   AF-A0A957VQR5-F1
#
_cell.length_a   1.000
_cell.length_b   1.000
_cell.length_c   1.000
_cell.angle_alpha   90.00
_cell.angle_beta   90.00
_cell.angle_gamma   90.00
#
_symmetry.space_group_name_H-M   'P 1'
#
loop_
_entity.id
_entity.type
_entity.pdbx_description
1 polymer ?
#
loop_
_entity_poly.entity_id
_entity_poly.type
_entity_poly.pdbx_seq_one_letter_code
_entity_poly.pdbx_strand_id
1 'polypeptide(L)'
;MIHESVYELRKDIKNAVKIEHGKLEVVDAEALRKDKIDTLARDAAFGSPAVKAFAQWVIWEAGQALGARPASIHEFYISRIDDTWSDRTVPAMNIRFTAYDTTRAALRAAKK
;
A
#
# COMPACT_ATOMS: atom_id res chain seq x y z
N MET A 1 -7.59 9.89 -12.37
CA MET A 1 -8.80 9.32 -13.02
C MET A 1 -9.48 8.42 -11.99
N ILE A 2 -10.80 8.25 -12.05
CA ILE A 2 -11.52 7.23 -11.28
C ILE A 2 -12.18 6.33 -12.32
N HIS A 3 -11.96 5.02 -12.22
CA HIS A 3 -12.53 4.08 -13.19
C HIS A 3 -14.02 3.87 -12.96
N GLU A 4 -14.80 3.75 -14.03
CA GLU A 4 -16.24 3.56 -13.95
C GLU A 4 -16.60 2.10 -13.65
N SER A 5 -15.71 1.17 -14.00
CA SER A 5 -15.92 -0.27 -13.80
C SER A 5 -14.64 -1.02 -13.40
N VAL A 6 -14.83 -2.20 -12.81
CA VAL A 6 -13.74 -3.14 -12.49
C VAL A 6 -12.99 -3.58 -13.75
N TYR A 7 -13.69 -3.66 -14.89
CA TYR A 7 -13.07 -4.03 -16.17
C TYR A 7 -12.02 -3.00 -16.61
N GLU A 8 -12.35 -1.71 -16.53
CA GLU A 8 -11.42 -0.63 -16.88
C GLU A 8 -10.21 -0.61 -15.96
N LEU A 9 -10.44 -0.71 -14.64
CA LEU A 9 -9.35 -0.77 -13.66
C LEU A 9 -8.44 -1.98 -13.92
N ARG A 10 -9.01 -3.17 -14.18
CA ARG A 10 -8.24 -4.37 -14.51
C ARG A 10 -7.41 -4.19 -15.80
N LYS A 11 -7.97 -3.51 -16.79
CA LYS A 11 -7.27 -3.20 -18.05
C LYS A 11 -6.13 -2.21 -17.83
N ASP A 12 -6.28 -1.23 -16.94
CA ASP A 12 -5.26 -0.23 -16.65
C ASP A 12 -4.05 -0.82 -15.92
N ILE A 13 -4.28 -1.74 -14.96
CA ILE A 13 -3.20 -2.33 -14.14
C ILE A 13 -2.53 -3.57 -14.76
N LYS A 14 -2.98 -4.03 -15.94
CA LYS A 14 -2.58 -5.33 -16.53
C LYS A 14 -1.08 -5.49 -16.80
N ASN A 15 -0.35 -4.37 -16.93
CA ASN A 15 1.09 -4.38 -17.18
C ASN A 15 1.90 -4.50 -15.89
N ALA A 16 1.28 -4.25 -14.73
CA ALA A 16 1.93 -4.29 -13.42
C ALA A 16 1.55 -5.55 -12.63
N VAL A 17 0.31 -6.02 -12.78
CA VAL A 17 -0.20 -7.18 -12.05
C VAL A 17 -0.92 -8.18 -12.96
N LYS A 18 -0.78 -9.45 -12.64
CA LYS A 18 -1.49 -10.56 -13.26
C LYS A 18 -2.46 -11.17 -12.24
N ILE A 19 -3.71 -11.36 -12.63
CA ILE A 19 -4.75 -11.92 -11.76
C ILE A 19 -5.35 -13.17 -12.41
N GLU A 20 -5.12 -14.32 -11.80
CA GLU A 20 -5.59 -15.63 -12.24
C GLU A 20 -6.12 -16.43 -11.05
N HIS A 21 -7.27 -17.09 -11.20
CA HIS A 21 -7.87 -17.95 -10.16
C HIS A 21 -7.99 -17.29 -8.77
N GLY A 22 -8.23 -15.97 -8.73
CA GLY A 22 -8.33 -15.21 -7.47
C GLY A 22 -6.99 -14.96 -6.77
N LYS A 23 -5.86 -15.22 -7.42
CA LYS A 23 -4.52 -14.86 -6.93
C LYS A 23 -3.96 -13.72 -7.75
N LEU A 24 -3.26 -12.80 -7.08
CA LEU A 24 -2.52 -11.71 -7.71
C LEU A 24 -1.02 -11.99 -7.69
N GLU A 25 -0.38 -11.79 -8.85
CA GLU A 25 1.07 -11.79 -9.02
C GLU A 25 1.49 -10.40 -9.49
N VAL A 26 2.55 -9.85 -8.89
CA VAL A 26 3.15 -8.59 -9.33
C VAL A 26 4.20 -8.91 -10.39
N VAL A 27 3.90 -8.63 -11.65
CA VAL A 27 4.78 -8.92 -12.80
C VAL A 27 5.75 -7.77 -13.10
N ASP A 28 5.40 -6.54 -12.71
CA ASP A 28 6.27 -5.37 -12.80
C ASP A 28 6.05 -4.45 -11.59
N ALA A 29 6.95 -4.58 -10.61
CA ALA A 29 6.91 -3.79 -9.39
C ALA A 29 7.27 -2.31 -9.60
N GLU A 30 8.00 -1.98 -10.67
CA GLU A 30 8.36 -0.58 -10.97
C GLU A 30 7.18 0.14 -11.60
N ALA A 31 6.52 -0.47 -12.59
CA ALA A 31 5.28 0.04 -13.17
C ALA A 31 4.20 0.23 -12.11
N LEU A 32 4.08 -0.73 -11.17
CA LEU A 32 3.16 -0.62 -10.04
C LEU A 32 3.45 0.62 -9.19
N ARG A 33 4.71 0.81 -8.79
CA ARG A 33 5.12 1.90 -7.88
C ARG A 33 5.08 3.28 -8.53
N LYS A 34 5.36 3.37 -9.83
CA LYS A 34 5.51 4.66 -10.53
C LYS A 34 4.18 5.36 -10.76
N ASP A 35 3.14 4.60 -11.10
CA ASP A 35 1.86 5.16 -11.54
C ASP A 35 0.64 4.40 -10.97
N LYS A 36 0.64 3.07 -11.07
CA LYS A 36 -0.59 2.29 -10.80
C LYS A 36 -1.03 2.33 -9.35
N ILE A 37 -0.12 2.44 -8.39
CA ILE A 37 -0.47 2.53 -6.98
C ILE A 37 -1.21 3.85 -6.66
N ASP A 38 -0.86 4.96 -7.31
CA ASP A 38 -1.54 6.25 -7.14
C ASP A 38 -2.98 6.18 -7.69
N THR A 39 -3.17 5.52 -8.84
CA THR A 39 -4.49 5.27 -9.43
C THR A 39 -5.35 4.35 -8.55
N LEU A 40 -4.78 3.22 -8.10
CA LEU A 40 -5.45 2.29 -7.19
C LEU A 40 -5.88 2.95 -5.88
N ALA A 41 -5.03 3.78 -5.28
CA ALA A 41 -5.37 4.52 -4.06
C ALA A 41 -6.57 5.46 -4.28
N ARG A 42 -6.64 6.10 -5.46
CA ARG A 42 -7.75 6.98 -5.80
C ARG A 42 -9.05 6.20 -6.03
N ASP A 43 -8.99 5.08 -6.74
CA ASP A 43 -10.15 4.20 -6.95
C ASP A 43 -10.64 3.57 -5.63
N ALA A 44 -9.74 3.16 -4.75
CA ALA A 44 -10.05 2.64 -3.42
C ALA A 44 -10.79 3.65 -2.54
N ALA A 45 -10.53 4.95 -2.73
CA ALA A 45 -11.16 6.03 -1.98
C ALA A 45 -12.48 6.51 -2.60
N PHE A 46 -12.54 6.64 -3.93
CA PHE A 46 -13.59 7.39 -4.63
C PHE A 46 -14.38 6.60 -5.70
N GLY A 47 -14.00 5.36 -6.00
CA GLY A 47 -14.69 4.55 -7.01
C GLY A 47 -16.11 4.13 -6.63
N SER A 48 -16.81 3.46 -7.54
CA SER A 48 -18.04 2.74 -7.20
C SER A 48 -17.76 1.64 -6.15
N PRO A 49 -18.76 1.11 -5.43
CA PRO A 49 -18.54 0.07 -4.42
C PRO A 49 -17.72 -1.12 -4.94
N ALA A 50 -17.97 -1.56 -6.17
CA ALA A 50 -17.23 -2.65 -6.81
C ALA A 50 -15.78 -2.27 -7.14
N VAL A 51 -15.56 -1.05 -7.66
CA VAL A 51 -14.21 -0.54 -7.97
C VAL A 51 -13.40 -0.36 -6.69
N LYS A 52 -14.00 0.17 -5.62
CA LYS A 52 -13.35 0.33 -4.32
C LYS A 52 -12.89 -1.02 -3.77
N ALA A 53 -13.80 -1.99 -3.70
CA ALA A 53 -13.50 -3.31 -3.18
C ALA A 53 -12.38 -3.99 -3.98
N PHE A 54 -12.43 -3.90 -5.31
CA PHE A 54 -11.39 -4.46 -6.17
C PHE A 54 -10.04 -3.76 -5.99
N ALA A 55 -10.00 -2.42 -5.98
CA ALA A 55 -8.77 -1.67 -5.78
C ALA A 55 -8.13 -1.95 -4.41
N GLN A 56 -8.92 -2.01 -3.35
CA GLN A 56 -8.47 -2.36 -2.00
C GLN A 56 -7.89 -3.78 -1.96
N TRP A 57 -8.55 -4.75 -2.60
CA TRP A 57 -8.05 -6.11 -2.71
C TRP A 57 -6.72 -6.18 -3.49
N VAL A 58 -6.60 -5.46 -4.60
CA VAL A 58 -5.35 -5.38 -5.38
C VAL A 58 -4.22 -4.78 -4.54
N ILE A 59 -4.47 -3.67 -3.82
CA ILE A 59 -3.48 -3.04 -2.93
C ILE A 59 -3.03 -4.02 -1.84
N TRP A 60 -3.98 -4.73 -1.22
CA TRP A 60 -3.70 -5.71 -0.19
C TRP A 60 -2.80 -6.84 -0.73
N GLU A 61 -3.21 -7.51 -1.79
CA GLU A 61 -2.46 -8.64 -2.35
C GLU A 61 -1.09 -8.22 -2.87
N ALA A 62 -0.98 -7.05 -3.52
CA ALA A 62 0.31 -6.52 -3.94
C ALA A 62 1.22 -6.24 -2.74
N GLY A 63 0.67 -5.72 -1.63
CA GLY A 63 1.39 -5.57 -0.37
C GLY A 63 1.90 -6.90 0.18
N GLN A 64 1.06 -7.94 0.14
CA GLN A 64 1.44 -9.29 0.57
C GLN A 64 2.58 -9.88 -0.28
N ALA A 65 2.51 -9.69 -1.60
CA ALA A 65 3.49 -10.17 -2.58
C ALA A 65 4.83 -9.42 -2.47
N LEU A 66 4.80 -8.12 -2.18
CA LEU A 66 6.01 -7.27 -2.07
C LEU A 66 6.58 -7.20 -0.65
N GLY A 67 5.96 -7.87 0.33
CA GLY A 67 6.40 -7.86 1.73
C GLY A 67 5.98 -6.62 2.53
N ALA A 68 5.13 -5.75 1.99
CA ALA A 68 4.56 -4.59 2.68
C ALA A 68 3.34 -4.99 3.51
N ARG A 69 3.55 -5.90 4.48
CA ARG A 69 2.50 -6.46 5.32
C ARG A 69 2.32 -5.63 6.60
N PRO A 70 1.12 -5.57 7.20
CA PRO A 70 0.96 -5.01 8.54
C PRO A 70 1.91 -5.71 9.52
N ALA A 71 2.73 -4.92 10.20
CA ALA A 71 3.66 -5.40 11.23
C ALA A 71 3.42 -4.61 12.51
N SER A 72 3.52 -5.31 13.64
CA SER A 72 3.43 -4.68 14.95
C SER A 72 4.78 -4.09 15.34
N ILE A 73 4.77 -2.92 15.97
CA ILE A 73 5.96 -2.34 16.63
C ILE A 73 6.17 -2.92 18.04
N HIS A 74 5.46 -3.99 18.40
CA HIS A 74 5.51 -4.62 19.73
C HIS A 74 6.93 -4.96 20.18
N GLU A 75 7.74 -5.56 19.31
CA GLU A 75 9.12 -5.92 19.67
C GLU A 75 9.96 -4.70 20.06
N PHE A 76 9.77 -3.55 19.40
CA PHE A 76 10.44 -2.31 19.81
C PHE A 76 9.98 -1.82 21.19
N TYR A 77 8.72 -2.04 21.55
CA TYR A 77 8.22 -1.73 22.89
C TYR A 77 8.86 -2.64 23.95
N ILE A 78 8.96 -3.95 23.68
CA ILE A 78 9.61 -4.90 24.58
C ILE A 78 11.09 -4.56 24.75
N SER A 79 11.80 -4.30 23.65
CA SER A 79 13.22 -3.90 23.67
C SER A 79 13.50 -2.55 24.34
N ARG A 80 12.47 -1.73 24.58
CA ARG A 80 12.61 -0.49 25.35
C ARG A 80 12.59 -0.75 26.86
N ILE A 81 11.98 -1.85 27.31
CA ILE A 81 11.91 -2.24 28.73
C ILE A 81 13.24 -2.84 29.20
N ASP A 82 13.90 -3.60 28.34
CA ASP A 82 15.18 -4.27 28.64
C ASP A 82 16.42 -3.45 28.25
N ASP A 83 16.23 -2.17 27.88
CA ASP A 83 17.25 -1.24 27.40
C ASP A 83 18.07 -1.72 26.18
N THR A 84 17.62 -2.74 25.45
CA THR A 84 18.29 -3.22 24.22
C THR A 84 18.03 -2.32 23.00
N TRP A 85 16.99 -1.50 23.05
CA TRP A 85 16.71 -0.43 22.09
C TRP A 85 16.97 0.95 22.71
N SER A 86 18.18 1.49 22.54
CA SER A 86 18.60 2.82 23.02
C SER A 86 18.89 3.81 21.89
N ASP A 87 18.94 5.10 22.23
CA ASP A 87 19.45 6.19 21.37
C ASP A 87 18.71 6.41 20.04
N ARG A 88 17.51 5.84 19.90
CA ARG A 88 16.67 5.95 18.70
C ARG A 88 15.19 6.00 19.08
N THR A 89 14.42 6.78 18.33
CA THR A 89 12.96 6.86 18.49
C THR A 89 12.25 5.95 17.49
N VAL A 90 11.13 5.37 17.91
CA VAL A 90 10.17 4.74 17.00
C VAL A 90 9.16 5.81 16.60
N PRO A 91 9.04 6.18 15.32
CA PRO A 91 8.10 7.22 14.90
C PRO A 91 6.66 6.71 15.05
N ALA A 92 5.94 7.24 16.04
CA ALA A 92 4.50 7.04 16.21
C ALA A 92 3.74 8.18 15.50
N MET A 93 3.30 7.94 14.27
CA MET A 93 2.54 8.93 13.49
C MET A 93 1.04 8.68 13.59
N ASN A 94 0.29 9.60 14.19
CA ASN A 94 -1.18 9.56 14.16
C ASN A 94 -1.68 10.26 12.88
N ILE A 95 -1.97 9.49 11.82
CA ILE A 95 -2.41 10.02 10.53
C ILE A 95 -3.92 9.79 10.37
N ARG A 96 -4.71 10.87 10.37
CA ARG A 96 -6.18 10.82 10.29
C ARG A 96 -6.75 11.31 8.96
N PHE A 97 -5.98 12.11 8.24
CA PHE A 97 -6.33 12.65 6.93
C PHE A 97 -5.18 12.42 5.96
N THR A 98 -5.47 12.43 4.66
CA THR A 98 -4.46 12.25 3.59
C THR A 98 -3.53 11.06 3.84
N ALA A 99 -4.07 9.94 4.34
CA ALA A 99 -3.25 8.81 4.81
C ALA A 99 -2.27 8.30 3.75
N TYR A 100 -2.73 8.23 2.50
CA TYR A 100 -1.91 7.84 1.36
C TYR A 100 -0.76 8.84 1.11
N ASP A 101 -1.07 10.12 0.89
CA ASP A 101 -0.08 11.15 0.55
C ASP A 101 0.90 11.42 1.70
N THR A 102 0.40 11.48 2.94
CA THR A 102 1.19 11.71 4.14
C THR A 102 2.17 10.56 4.37
N THR A 103 1.71 9.31 4.26
CA THR A 103 2.60 8.13 4.41
C THR A 103 3.65 8.09 3.31
N ARG A 104 3.27 8.37 2.07
CA ARG A 104 4.21 8.44 0.93
C ARG A 104 5.27 9.53 1.13
N ALA A 105 4.89 10.69 1.66
CA ALA A 105 5.83 11.76 2.00
C ALA A 105 6.77 11.37 3.15
N ALA A 106 6.24 10.75 4.22
CA ALA A 106 7.04 10.26 5.35
C ALA A 106 8.07 9.21 4.91
N LEU A 107 7.66 8.23 4.10
CA LEU A 107 8.57 7.20 3.56
C LEU A 107 9.63 7.79 2.63
N ARG A 108 9.30 8.82 1.84
CA ARG A 108 10.29 9.53 1.01
C ARG A 108 11.29 10.31 1.88
N ALA A 109 10.84 10.93 2.96
CA ALA A 109 11.70 11.63 3.90
C ALA A 109 12.67 10.69 4.61
N ALA A 110 12.20 9.48 4.99
CA ALA A 110 13.01 8.46 5.65
C ALA A 110 14.06 7.78 4.74
N LYS A 111 13.93 7.91 3.41
CA LYS A 111 14.90 7.38 2.43
C LYS A 111 16.04 8.36 2.10
N LYS A 112 15.99 9.58 2.63
CA LYS A 112 17.07 10.55 2.53
C LYS A 112 18.03 10.36 3.70
#